data_AF-A0A9J2PCM7-F1
#
_entry.id   AF-A0A9J2PCM7-F1
#
_cell.length_a   1.000
_cell.length_b   1.000
_cell.length_c   1.000
_cell.angle_alpha   90.00
_cell.angle_beta   90.00
_cell.angle_gamma   90.00
#
_symmetry.space_group_name_H-M   'P 1'
#
loop_
_entity.id
_entity.type
_entity.pdbx_description
1 polymer ?
#
loop_
_entity_poly.entity_id
_entity_poly.type
_entity_poly.pdbx_seq_one_letter_code
_entity_poly.pdbx_strand_id
1 'polypeptide(L)'
;MLVPGWMRSLTRDLHETEESVRARKLQKNEAGDGGFSRSQAAAVRQSRCVMASKALMGDLLVRILLCLYVYLRWFTLASEEEYRLLRDLRQNYDPLERPVSNSSQPLNVSMKLYLQQILDVDEKNQVVTLVAWIEYVWNDYKLRWDPQEYGNIKDIRIPGTADAIWKPDVLLYNSADENFDSTYPVNYIVNYNGDVMQVPPGIMKLSCKIDITWFPFDDQMCHLKFGSWTYSGNFIDLQISRSSETDDHTSMDIQYYVPNGEWNLLATPAFAERTEFGNEPYCAIFFFFIIQRRTLYYGLNLIIPSLLISLMTVLGFTLPPDAGEKITLEITILLSVCFFLSMVAEMTPPTSEAVPLIGAFFSCCMLVVSASVVFTVLVLNLHNRKPETHEMSPFLRKCLLNWLPWLLMMRRPGVTAFSCGTLKRLSDTLNGDMDLHVASMEASDSLSLIRSLKAGKPVQHLIEPDGRGVTATPISLSSTEQLLMGGSLPVNQSSNHVNEVSGLISDLHKGVQKACVELRDIAGHMKAMRKRMEEEERDEQAENDWKFAAMVVDRMCLLMFTIFIVASTCGIMFSSPHLIA
;
A
#
# COMPACT_ATOMS: atom_id res chain seq x y z
N MET A 1 -37.19 -60.77 -8.27
CA MET A 1 -36.77 -61.55 -9.46
C MET A 1 -35.24 -61.63 -9.51
N LEU A 2 -34.67 -62.37 -10.47
CA LEU A 2 -33.25 -62.76 -10.62
C LEU A 2 -32.84 -63.98 -9.77
N VAL A 3 -32.83 -65.16 -10.40
CA VAL A 3 -32.21 -66.39 -9.88
C VAL A 3 -30.70 -66.34 -10.22
N PRO A 4 -29.77 -66.45 -9.24
CA PRO A 4 -28.35 -66.28 -9.52
C PRO A 4 -27.75 -67.43 -10.33
N GLY A 5 -26.71 -67.14 -11.12
CA GLY A 5 -26.25 -68.01 -12.22
C GLY A 5 -25.78 -69.44 -11.84
N TRP A 6 -25.31 -69.66 -10.61
CA TRP A 6 -24.79 -70.95 -10.14
C TRP A 6 -25.80 -72.10 -10.24
N MET A 7 -27.10 -71.80 -10.07
CA MET A 7 -28.20 -72.78 -10.23
C MET A 7 -28.35 -73.33 -11.67
N ARG A 8 -27.75 -72.66 -12.68
CA ARG A 8 -27.72 -73.11 -14.09
C ARG A 8 -26.42 -73.82 -14.50
N SER A 9 -25.52 -74.12 -13.56
CA SER A 9 -24.42 -75.07 -13.77
C SER A 9 -24.82 -76.47 -13.31
N LEU A 10 -25.21 -76.60 -12.03
CA LEU A 10 -25.55 -77.88 -11.38
C LEU A 10 -26.61 -78.73 -12.11
N THR A 11 -27.57 -78.09 -12.79
CA THR A 11 -28.61 -78.78 -13.58
C THR A 11 -28.11 -79.34 -14.92
N ARG A 12 -26.93 -78.93 -15.38
CA ARG A 12 -26.29 -79.40 -16.62
C ARG A 12 -25.42 -80.62 -16.34
N ASP A 13 -24.58 -80.52 -15.31
CA ASP A 13 -23.64 -81.57 -14.89
C ASP A 13 -24.37 -82.86 -14.50
N LEU A 14 -25.56 -82.74 -13.88
CA LEU A 14 -26.45 -83.88 -13.60
C LEU A 14 -26.95 -84.58 -14.87
N HIS A 15 -27.25 -83.83 -15.94
CA HIS A 15 -27.87 -84.37 -17.15
C HIS A 15 -26.89 -85.22 -17.98
N GLU A 16 -25.61 -84.84 -18.04
CA GLU A 16 -24.56 -85.65 -18.69
C GLU A 16 -24.35 -87.00 -17.98
N THR A 17 -24.50 -87.04 -16.65
CA THR A 17 -24.31 -88.29 -15.90
C THR A 17 -25.37 -89.35 -16.22
N GLU A 18 -26.63 -88.99 -16.47
CA GLU A 18 -27.68 -89.97 -16.83
C GLU A 18 -27.42 -90.63 -18.19
N GLU A 19 -27.02 -89.88 -19.21
CA GLU A 19 -26.75 -90.46 -20.54
C GLU A 19 -25.58 -91.45 -20.51
N SER A 20 -24.54 -91.15 -19.73
CA SER A 20 -23.39 -92.04 -19.53
C SER A 20 -23.77 -93.41 -18.93
N VAL A 21 -24.81 -93.44 -18.09
CA VAL A 21 -25.37 -94.67 -17.47
C VAL A 21 -26.31 -95.39 -18.43
N ARG A 22 -27.05 -94.66 -19.27
CA ARG A 22 -27.97 -95.22 -20.27
C ARG A 22 -27.21 -95.97 -21.37
N ALA A 23 -26.12 -95.40 -21.88
CA ALA A 23 -25.27 -96.01 -22.91
C ALA A 23 -24.74 -97.41 -22.50
N ARG A 24 -24.34 -97.57 -21.23
CA ARG A 24 -23.76 -98.84 -20.72
C ARG A 24 -24.78 -99.97 -20.53
N LYS A 25 -26.08 -99.74 -20.72
CA LYS A 25 -27.12 -100.77 -20.64
C LYS A 25 -27.47 -101.44 -21.97
N LEU A 26 -27.09 -100.86 -23.11
CA LEU A 26 -27.45 -101.38 -24.43
C LEU A 26 -26.51 -102.47 -24.97
N GLN A 27 -25.29 -102.57 -24.42
CA GLN A 27 -24.22 -103.43 -24.95
C GLN A 27 -24.13 -104.82 -24.28
N LYS A 28 -25.25 -105.36 -23.77
CA LYS A 28 -25.24 -106.64 -23.02
C LYS A 28 -26.49 -107.51 -23.20
N ASN A 29 -27.01 -107.57 -24.43
CA ASN A 29 -28.11 -108.45 -24.84
C ASN A 29 -27.71 -109.33 -26.04
N GLU A 30 -26.56 -110.00 -25.96
CA GLU A 30 -26.15 -111.04 -26.92
C GLU A 30 -25.19 -112.03 -26.25
N ALA A 31 -25.18 -113.28 -26.75
CA ALA A 31 -24.63 -114.49 -26.14
C ALA A 31 -25.27 -114.88 -24.77
N GLY A 32 -25.55 -116.17 -24.59
CA GLY A 32 -26.24 -116.69 -23.41
C GLY A 32 -25.55 -117.92 -22.78
N ASP A 33 -26.04 -118.24 -21.58
CA ASP A 33 -25.78 -119.43 -20.75
C ASP A 33 -24.32 -119.73 -20.29
N GLY A 34 -24.21 -120.36 -19.12
CA GLY A 34 -22.99 -120.94 -18.57
C GLY A 34 -22.21 -120.11 -17.51
N GLY A 35 -21.75 -120.80 -16.46
CA GLY A 35 -20.52 -120.44 -15.73
C GLY A 35 -20.62 -119.36 -14.63
N PHE A 36 -21.11 -119.72 -13.44
CA PHE A 36 -21.04 -118.85 -12.26
C PHE A 36 -19.59 -118.69 -11.74
N SER A 37 -19.03 -117.49 -11.74
CA SER A 37 -17.69 -117.21 -11.18
C SER A 37 -17.73 -116.39 -9.89
N ARG A 38 -17.05 -116.88 -8.85
CA ARG A 38 -17.19 -116.41 -7.45
C ARG A 38 -16.56 -115.04 -7.15
N SER A 39 -15.81 -114.44 -8.09
CA SER A 39 -15.05 -113.19 -7.86
C SER A 39 -15.89 -111.91 -7.95
N GLN A 40 -16.91 -111.86 -8.81
CA GLN A 40 -17.68 -110.62 -9.04
C GLN A 40 -18.63 -110.24 -7.87
N ALA A 41 -18.97 -111.20 -7.01
CA ALA A 41 -19.87 -110.97 -5.86
C ALA A 41 -19.31 -110.01 -4.80
N ALA A 42 -17.98 -109.94 -4.65
CA ALA A 42 -17.34 -109.05 -3.67
C ALA A 42 -17.45 -107.56 -4.10
N ALA A 43 -17.06 -107.24 -5.34
CA ALA A 43 -17.03 -105.88 -5.86
C ALA A 43 -18.42 -105.19 -5.85
N VAL A 44 -19.49 -105.93 -6.15
CA VAL A 44 -20.87 -105.42 -6.12
C VAL A 44 -21.32 -105.09 -4.69
N ARG A 45 -20.95 -105.93 -3.71
CA ARG A 45 -21.33 -105.73 -2.30
C ARG A 45 -20.62 -104.53 -1.68
N GLN A 46 -19.33 -104.37 -1.99
CA GLN A 46 -18.51 -103.25 -1.53
C GLN A 46 -18.96 -101.91 -2.17
N SER A 47 -19.24 -101.91 -3.48
CA SER A 47 -19.74 -100.71 -4.19
C SER A 47 -21.10 -100.22 -3.70
N ARG A 48 -22.03 -101.13 -3.37
CA ARG A 48 -23.34 -100.75 -2.80
C ARG A 48 -23.20 -100.13 -1.41
N CYS A 49 -22.27 -100.62 -0.58
CA CYS A 49 -22.01 -100.06 0.74
C CYS A 49 -21.43 -98.62 0.65
N VAL A 50 -20.48 -98.39 -0.26
CA VAL A 50 -19.90 -97.05 -0.49
C VAL A 50 -20.94 -96.06 -1.05
N MET A 51 -21.83 -96.47 -1.95
CA MET A 51 -22.91 -95.60 -2.43
C MET A 51 -23.94 -95.27 -1.34
N ALA A 52 -24.35 -96.26 -0.52
CA ALA A 52 -25.25 -96.00 0.62
C ALA A 52 -24.62 -95.05 1.65
N SER A 53 -23.33 -95.22 1.95
CA SER A 53 -22.57 -94.32 2.83
C SER A 53 -22.48 -92.89 2.28
N LYS A 54 -22.23 -92.72 0.97
CA LYS A 54 -22.20 -91.39 0.33
C LYS A 54 -23.58 -90.74 0.27
N ALA A 55 -24.65 -91.51 0.07
CA ALA A 55 -26.03 -91.00 0.13
C ALA A 55 -26.39 -90.51 1.54
N LEU A 56 -26.11 -91.31 2.59
CA LEU A 56 -26.32 -90.89 3.98
C LEU A 56 -25.49 -89.67 4.36
N MET A 57 -24.23 -89.57 3.93
CA MET A 57 -23.42 -88.38 4.16
C MET A 57 -23.97 -87.16 3.40
N GLY A 58 -24.48 -87.32 2.17
CA GLY A 58 -25.15 -86.25 1.43
C GLY A 58 -26.37 -85.72 2.18
N ASP A 59 -27.30 -86.60 2.57
CA ASP A 59 -28.49 -86.23 3.35
C ASP A 59 -28.12 -85.60 4.70
N LEU A 60 -27.10 -86.13 5.39
CA LEU A 60 -26.64 -85.59 6.66
C LEU A 60 -26.05 -84.18 6.50
N LEU A 61 -25.23 -83.96 5.46
CA LEU A 61 -24.60 -82.67 5.19
C LEU A 61 -25.64 -81.63 4.71
N VAL A 62 -26.62 -82.03 3.91
CA VAL A 62 -27.79 -81.19 3.55
C VAL A 62 -28.63 -80.85 4.78
N ARG A 63 -28.90 -81.80 5.68
CA ARG A 63 -29.61 -81.55 6.94
C ARG A 63 -28.82 -80.63 7.88
N ILE A 64 -27.50 -80.82 7.99
CA ILE A 64 -26.62 -79.93 8.75
C ILE A 64 -26.67 -78.52 8.16
N LEU A 65 -26.54 -78.36 6.83
CA LEU A 65 -26.62 -77.05 6.17
C LEU A 65 -28.01 -76.40 6.31
N LEU A 66 -29.10 -77.16 6.30
CA LEU A 66 -30.45 -76.65 6.60
C LEU A 66 -30.58 -76.20 8.05
N CYS A 67 -30.11 -77.00 9.01
CA CYS A 67 -30.09 -76.60 10.43
C CYS A 67 -29.20 -75.37 10.64
N LEU A 68 -28.06 -75.28 9.96
CA LEU A 68 -27.14 -74.14 10.05
C LEU A 68 -27.71 -72.89 9.37
N TYR A 69 -28.48 -73.04 8.27
CA TYR A 69 -29.24 -71.95 7.66
C TYR A 69 -30.39 -71.46 8.57
N VAL A 70 -31.14 -72.37 9.21
CA VAL A 70 -32.20 -72.02 10.18
C VAL A 70 -31.61 -71.39 11.45
N TYR A 71 -30.46 -71.85 11.90
CA TYR A 71 -29.71 -71.27 13.01
C TYR A 71 -29.20 -69.87 12.66
N LEU A 72 -28.57 -69.68 11.49
CA LEU A 72 -28.16 -68.36 11.00
C LEU A 72 -29.35 -67.40 10.85
N ARG A 73 -30.51 -67.89 10.36
CA ARG A 73 -31.77 -67.13 10.34
C ARG A 73 -32.24 -66.66 11.72
N TRP A 74 -32.00 -67.45 12.77
CA TRP A 74 -32.28 -67.07 14.16
C TRP A 74 -31.32 -66.01 14.70
N PHE A 75 -30.08 -65.94 14.19
CA PHE A 75 -29.12 -64.88 14.55
C PHE A 75 -29.26 -63.61 13.69
N THR A 76 -29.95 -63.67 12.54
CA THR A 76 -30.28 -62.48 11.73
C THR A 76 -31.58 -61.81 12.17
N LEU A 77 -31.66 -61.36 13.43
CA LEU A 77 -32.60 -60.30 13.79
C LEU A 77 -32.03 -58.96 13.31
N ALA A 78 -32.62 -58.38 12.27
CA ALA A 78 -32.51 -56.96 12.01
C ALA A 78 -33.45 -56.21 12.95
N SER A 79 -33.07 -55.03 13.44
CA SER A 79 -33.94 -54.22 14.29
C SER A 79 -35.06 -53.58 13.44
N GLU A 80 -36.28 -54.07 13.60
CA GLU A 80 -37.47 -53.48 12.97
C GLU A 80 -38.06 -52.33 13.81
N GLU A 81 -37.65 -52.18 15.08
CA GLU A 81 -38.26 -51.24 16.03
C GLU A 81 -38.08 -49.76 15.64
N GLU A 82 -36.93 -49.36 15.10
CA GLU A 82 -36.71 -47.97 14.63
C GLU A 82 -37.57 -47.67 13.39
N TYR A 83 -37.73 -48.66 12.50
CA TYR A 83 -38.61 -48.55 11.34
C TYR A 83 -40.09 -48.49 11.75
N ARG A 84 -40.49 -49.27 12.76
CA ARG A 84 -41.83 -49.23 13.37
C ARG A 84 -42.09 -47.84 13.96
N LEU A 85 -41.18 -47.34 14.82
CA LEU A 85 -41.25 -46.02 15.45
C LEU A 85 -41.37 -44.89 14.42
N LEU A 86 -40.47 -44.85 13.42
CA LEU A 86 -40.48 -43.82 12.37
C LEU A 86 -41.76 -43.84 11.50
N ARG A 87 -42.38 -45.02 11.32
CA ARG A 87 -43.65 -45.15 10.60
C ARG A 87 -44.83 -44.71 11.47
N ASP A 88 -44.81 -45.02 12.76
CA ASP A 88 -45.90 -44.74 13.68
C ASP A 88 -45.96 -43.23 14.01
N LEU A 89 -44.82 -42.60 14.28
CA LEU A 89 -44.71 -41.13 14.49
C LEU A 89 -45.18 -40.30 13.28
N ARG A 90 -45.04 -40.82 12.06
CA ARG A 90 -45.40 -40.10 10.81
C ARG A 90 -46.87 -40.19 10.41
N GLN A 91 -47.65 -41.11 10.98
CA GLN A 91 -48.99 -41.42 10.44
C GLN A 91 -50.02 -40.29 10.56
N ASN A 92 -49.83 -39.33 11.49
CA ASN A 92 -50.71 -38.16 11.66
C ASN A 92 -49.91 -36.87 11.96
N TYR A 93 -48.74 -36.72 11.34
CA TYR A 93 -47.89 -35.55 11.50
C TYR A 93 -48.01 -34.62 10.28
N ASP A 94 -48.25 -33.33 10.53
CA ASP A 94 -48.28 -32.28 9.50
C ASP A 94 -47.12 -31.31 9.77
N PRO A 95 -46.10 -31.22 8.88
CA PRO A 95 -44.96 -30.30 9.03
C PRO A 95 -45.32 -28.81 9.02
N LEU A 96 -46.53 -28.43 8.63
CA LEU A 96 -46.98 -27.04 8.62
C LEU A 96 -47.62 -26.63 9.97
N GLU A 97 -48.01 -27.58 10.83
CA GLU A 97 -48.63 -27.30 12.11
C GLU A 97 -47.58 -27.06 13.21
N ARG A 98 -47.54 -25.83 13.77
CA ARG A 98 -46.68 -25.47 14.90
C ARG A 98 -46.94 -26.41 16.10
N PRO A 99 -45.93 -27.15 16.60
CA PRO A 99 -46.15 -28.29 17.51
C PRO A 99 -46.38 -27.89 18.97
N VAL A 100 -47.51 -27.24 19.26
CA VAL A 100 -47.93 -26.90 20.63
C VAL A 100 -49.24 -27.61 21.02
N SER A 101 -49.31 -28.14 22.25
CA SER A 101 -50.53 -28.79 22.76
C SER A 101 -51.66 -27.80 23.09
N ASN A 102 -51.36 -26.50 23.15
CA ASN A 102 -52.31 -25.42 23.33
C ASN A 102 -51.93 -24.27 22.39
N SER A 103 -52.83 -23.91 21.47
CA SER A 103 -52.58 -22.88 20.46
C SER A 103 -52.32 -21.49 21.05
N SER A 104 -52.85 -21.19 22.24
CA SER A 104 -52.67 -19.92 22.95
C SER A 104 -51.34 -19.78 23.70
N GLN A 105 -50.46 -20.78 23.66
CA GLN A 105 -49.11 -20.71 24.25
C GLN A 105 -48.07 -20.52 23.13
N PRO A 106 -47.00 -19.73 23.37
CA PRO A 106 -45.86 -19.68 22.47
C PRO A 106 -45.11 -21.02 22.49
N LEU A 107 -44.42 -21.34 21.40
CA LEU A 107 -43.40 -22.37 21.37
C LEU A 107 -42.06 -21.74 21.76
N ASN A 108 -41.43 -22.23 22.83
CA ASN A 108 -40.08 -21.79 23.18
C ASN A 108 -39.08 -22.43 22.22
N VAL A 109 -38.32 -21.61 21.51
CA VAL A 109 -37.23 -22.04 20.61
C VAL A 109 -35.93 -21.50 21.19
N SER A 110 -35.13 -22.39 21.74
CA SER A 110 -33.77 -22.06 22.19
C SER A 110 -32.83 -22.05 20.99
N MET A 111 -32.09 -20.96 20.85
CA MET A 111 -31.10 -20.76 19.80
C MET A 111 -29.72 -20.60 20.42
N LYS A 112 -28.72 -21.24 19.82
CA LYS A 112 -27.30 -21.05 20.12
C LYS A 112 -26.52 -20.88 18.82
N LEU A 113 -25.46 -20.09 18.85
CA LEU A 113 -24.60 -19.84 17.69
C LEU A 113 -23.16 -20.20 18.05
N TYR A 114 -22.54 -21.05 17.22
CA TYR A 114 -21.13 -21.42 17.32
C TYR A 114 -20.35 -20.72 16.20
N LEU A 115 -19.42 -19.84 16.55
CA LEU A 115 -18.52 -19.22 15.57
C LEU A 115 -17.39 -20.19 15.23
N GLN A 116 -17.36 -20.66 13.99
CA GLN A 116 -16.27 -21.53 13.52
C GLN A 116 -15.12 -20.70 12.93
N GLN A 117 -15.42 -19.74 12.04
CA GLN A 117 -14.39 -18.94 11.39
C GLN A 117 -14.95 -17.60 10.87
N ILE A 118 -14.16 -16.53 10.97
CA ILE A 118 -14.32 -15.33 10.15
C ILE A 118 -13.58 -15.60 8.84
N LEU A 119 -14.30 -15.73 7.72
CA LEU A 119 -13.69 -16.00 6.42
C LEU A 119 -13.13 -14.72 5.80
N ASP A 120 -13.95 -13.69 5.75
CA ASP A 120 -13.70 -12.48 4.97
C ASP A 120 -14.45 -11.27 5.57
N VAL A 121 -13.86 -10.08 5.44
CA VAL A 121 -14.38 -8.79 5.91
C VAL A 121 -14.20 -7.81 4.76
N ASP A 122 -15.19 -7.72 3.88
CA ASP A 122 -15.17 -6.80 2.74
C ASP A 122 -15.62 -5.43 3.23
N GLU A 123 -14.66 -4.59 3.65
CA GLU A 123 -15.00 -3.24 4.14
C GLU A 123 -15.60 -2.39 3.03
N LYS A 124 -15.17 -2.62 1.78
CA LYS A 124 -15.53 -1.83 0.60
C LYS A 124 -17.01 -1.95 0.26
N ASN A 125 -17.55 -3.17 0.32
CA ASN A 125 -18.97 -3.47 0.11
C ASN A 125 -19.77 -3.53 1.42
N GLN A 126 -19.11 -3.38 2.58
CA GLN A 126 -19.72 -3.45 3.92
C GLN A 126 -20.39 -4.80 4.23
N VAL A 127 -19.71 -5.89 3.86
CA VAL A 127 -20.18 -7.28 4.02
C VAL A 127 -19.14 -8.10 4.80
N VAL A 128 -19.58 -8.79 5.84
CA VAL A 128 -18.75 -9.77 6.56
C VAL A 128 -19.24 -11.17 6.28
N THR A 129 -18.32 -12.09 5.96
CA THR A 129 -18.62 -13.51 5.70
C THR A 129 -18.07 -14.39 6.81
N LEU A 130 -18.96 -15.13 7.47
CA LEU A 130 -18.66 -16.04 8.57
C LEU A 130 -18.99 -17.48 8.22
N VAL A 131 -18.28 -18.45 8.79
CA VAL A 131 -18.78 -19.82 8.99
C VAL A 131 -19.23 -19.94 10.44
N ALA A 132 -20.50 -20.30 10.62
CA ALA A 132 -21.08 -20.56 11.91
C ALA A 132 -21.99 -21.79 11.85
N TRP A 133 -22.17 -22.47 12.99
CA TRP A 133 -23.20 -23.49 13.15
C TRP A 133 -24.30 -22.90 14.03
N ILE A 134 -25.55 -22.99 13.57
CA ILE A 134 -26.70 -22.57 14.36
C ILE A 134 -27.25 -23.83 15.01
N GLU A 135 -27.48 -23.80 16.32
CA GLU A 135 -28.17 -24.85 17.07
C GLU A 135 -29.56 -24.35 17.43
N TYR A 136 -30.57 -25.11 17.01
CA TYR A 136 -31.97 -24.90 17.35
C TYR A 136 -32.44 -26.05 18.23
N VAL A 137 -33.06 -25.74 19.37
CA VAL A 137 -33.69 -26.71 20.27
C VAL A 137 -35.12 -26.26 20.60
N TRP A 138 -36.10 -27.13 20.34
CA TRP A 138 -37.49 -26.95 20.73
C TRP A 138 -38.10 -28.29 21.17
N ASN A 139 -39.27 -28.28 21.78
CA ASN A 139 -39.98 -29.51 22.15
C ASN A 139 -41.26 -29.66 21.31
N ASP A 140 -41.41 -30.81 20.67
CA ASP A 140 -42.58 -31.22 19.89
C ASP A 140 -43.36 -32.30 20.65
N TYR A 141 -44.62 -32.01 20.99
CA TYR A 141 -45.45 -32.94 21.77
C TYR A 141 -45.94 -34.16 20.98
N LYS A 142 -45.91 -34.12 19.63
CA LYS A 142 -46.31 -35.24 18.76
C LYS A 142 -45.16 -36.23 18.54
N LEU A 143 -43.91 -35.79 18.69
CA LEU A 143 -42.70 -36.61 18.49
C LEU A 143 -42.23 -37.32 19.76
N ARG A 144 -43.17 -37.73 20.63
CA ARG A 144 -42.91 -38.40 21.91
C ARG A 144 -43.23 -39.90 21.85
N TRP A 145 -42.43 -40.73 22.49
CA TRP A 145 -42.68 -42.19 22.61
C TRP A 145 -42.15 -42.74 23.95
N ASP A 146 -42.63 -43.92 24.36
CA ASP A 146 -41.97 -44.68 25.44
C ASP A 146 -40.84 -45.54 24.84
N PRO A 147 -39.58 -45.35 25.23
CA PRO A 147 -38.48 -46.21 24.81
C PRO A 147 -38.75 -47.70 25.08
N GLN A 148 -39.48 -48.06 26.14
CA GLN A 148 -39.74 -49.46 26.49
C GLN A 148 -40.59 -50.19 25.44
N GLU A 149 -41.49 -49.49 24.75
CA GLU A 149 -42.26 -50.09 23.66
C GLU A 149 -41.37 -50.36 22.44
N TYR A 150 -40.45 -49.45 22.13
CA TYR A 150 -39.63 -49.46 20.91
C TYR A 150 -38.17 -49.86 21.19
N GLY A 151 -37.97 -50.97 21.91
CA GLY A 151 -36.65 -51.61 22.05
C GLY A 151 -35.59 -50.82 22.83
N ASN A 152 -36.01 -49.87 23.68
CA ASN A 152 -35.19 -48.88 24.38
C ASN A 152 -34.50 -47.84 23.49
N ILE A 153 -35.03 -47.56 22.29
CA ILE A 153 -34.62 -46.42 21.46
C ILE A 153 -34.92 -45.12 22.21
N LYS A 154 -33.89 -44.29 22.44
CA LYS A 154 -34.00 -42.99 23.10
C LYS A 154 -33.94 -41.81 22.14
N ASP A 155 -33.20 -41.93 21.05
CA ASP A 155 -33.07 -40.90 20.05
C ASP A 155 -33.10 -41.46 18.61
N ILE A 156 -33.70 -40.69 17.70
CA ILE A 156 -33.85 -41.03 16.28
C ILE A 156 -33.36 -39.88 15.39
N ARG A 157 -33.01 -40.20 14.15
CA ARG A 157 -32.52 -39.22 13.17
C ARG A 157 -33.53 -39.08 12.04
N ILE A 158 -34.10 -37.88 11.89
CA ILE A 158 -35.09 -37.59 10.85
C ILE A 158 -34.42 -36.72 9.75
N PRO A 159 -34.61 -37.01 8.45
CA PRO A 159 -34.03 -36.21 7.36
C PRO A 159 -34.33 -34.71 7.45
N GLY A 160 -33.34 -33.88 7.13
CA GLY A 160 -33.42 -32.41 7.17
C GLY A 160 -34.34 -31.73 6.14
N THR A 161 -35.17 -32.49 5.43
CA THR A 161 -36.06 -32.01 4.37
C THR A 161 -37.29 -31.29 4.95
N ALA A 162 -37.79 -30.26 4.26
CA ALA A 162 -38.93 -29.45 4.71
C ALA A 162 -40.20 -30.27 5.01
N ASP A 163 -40.46 -31.32 4.24
CA ASP A 163 -41.65 -32.18 4.40
C ASP A 163 -41.53 -33.23 5.53
N ALA A 164 -40.46 -33.21 6.34
CA ALA A 164 -40.18 -34.28 7.31
C ALA A 164 -40.75 -34.02 8.71
N ILE A 165 -40.46 -32.84 9.30
CA ILE A 165 -41.04 -32.33 10.55
C ILE A 165 -41.09 -30.79 10.49
N TRP A 166 -41.83 -30.16 11.40
CA TRP A 166 -41.90 -28.70 11.51
C TRP A 166 -40.52 -28.10 11.88
N LYS A 167 -40.11 -27.02 11.20
CA LYS A 167 -38.89 -26.22 11.47
C LYS A 167 -39.29 -24.77 11.77
N PRO A 168 -38.71 -24.10 12.78
CA PRO A 168 -38.94 -22.66 12.99
C PRO A 168 -38.29 -21.83 11.87
N ASP A 169 -38.98 -20.75 11.46
CA ASP A 169 -38.62 -19.87 10.34
C ASP A 169 -37.63 -18.75 10.75
N VAL A 170 -36.61 -19.11 11.53
CA VAL A 170 -35.59 -18.16 12.00
C VAL A 170 -34.63 -17.81 10.87
N LEU A 171 -34.58 -16.53 10.49
CA LEU A 171 -33.74 -16.01 9.41
C LEU A 171 -32.85 -14.86 9.89
N LEU A 172 -31.75 -14.63 9.16
CA LEU A 172 -30.85 -13.49 9.37
C LEU A 172 -31.45 -12.23 8.71
N TYR A 173 -31.93 -11.28 9.51
CA TYR A 173 -32.58 -10.06 9.01
C TYR A 173 -31.60 -9.12 8.29
N ASN A 174 -30.34 -9.04 8.73
CA ASN A 174 -29.29 -8.25 8.08
C ASN A 174 -28.41 -9.08 7.12
N SER A 175 -29.01 -10.08 6.44
CA SER A 175 -28.34 -10.83 5.38
C SER A 175 -27.87 -9.90 4.25
N ALA A 176 -26.68 -10.18 3.72
CA ALA A 176 -26.16 -9.62 2.47
C ALA A 176 -26.05 -10.67 1.35
N ASP A 177 -26.59 -11.88 1.56
CA ASP A 177 -26.70 -12.92 0.54
C ASP A 177 -28.08 -12.89 -0.13
N GLU A 178 -28.15 -13.31 -1.40
CA GLU A 178 -29.42 -13.52 -2.12
C GLU A 178 -30.22 -14.68 -1.51
N ASN A 179 -29.52 -15.66 -0.91
CA ASN A 179 -30.13 -16.81 -0.24
C ASN A 179 -30.25 -16.54 1.27
N PHE A 180 -31.42 -16.10 1.72
CA PHE A 180 -31.70 -15.76 3.14
C PHE A 180 -31.62 -16.96 4.11
N ASP A 181 -31.86 -18.19 3.64
CA ASP A 181 -31.45 -19.42 4.36
C ASP A 181 -30.22 -20.00 3.64
N SER A 182 -29.03 -19.66 4.15
CA SER A 182 -27.74 -20.13 3.64
C SER A 182 -27.23 -21.37 4.39
N THR A 183 -28.11 -22.07 5.11
CA THR A 183 -27.75 -23.22 5.96
C THR A 183 -27.89 -24.56 5.22
N TYR A 184 -27.02 -25.53 5.54
CA TYR A 184 -27.09 -26.86 4.96
C TYR A 184 -28.15 -27.71 5.69
N PRO A 185 -29.09 -28.37 4.98
CA PRO A 185 -30.20 -29.12 5.60
C PRO A 185 -29.73 -30.44 6.23
N VAL A 186 -29.16 -30.37 7.43
CA VAL A 186 -28.77 -31.54 8.22
C VAL A 186 -29.99 -32.21 8.87
N ASN A 187 -29.83 -33.50 9.18
CA ASN A 187 -30.85 -34.28 9.88
C ASN A 187 -31.15 -33.73 11.28
N TYR A 188 -32.41 -33.79 11.67
CA TYR A 188 -32.87 -33.53 13.02
C TYR A 188 -32.54 -34.71 13.93
N ILE A 189 -32.12 -34.43 15.16
CA ILE A 189 -32.01 -35.42 16.25
C ILE A 189 -33.21 -35.21 17.14
N VAL A 190 -34.05 -36.25 17.28
CA VAL A 190 -35.26 -36.22 18.10
C VAL A 190 -35.06 -37.17 19.29
N ASN A 191 -35.32 -36.69 20.50
CA ASN A 191 -35.25 -37.42 21.76
C ASN A 191 -36.66 -37.90 22.18
N TYR A 192 -36.78 -39.02 22.91
CA TYR A 192 -38.06 -39.63 23.29
C TYR A 192 -39.02 -38.70 24.09
N ASN A 193 -38.47 -37.69 24.77
CA ASN A 193 -39.20 -36.60 25.43
C ASN A 193 -39.88 -35.61 24.45
N GLY A 194 -39.67 -35.75 23.14
CA GLY A 194 -40.09 -34.79 22.11
C GLY A 194 -39.12 -33.64 21.90
N ASP A 195 -37.95 -33.63 22.56
CA ASP A 195 -36.93 -32.60 22.33
C ASP A 195 -36.33 -32.81 20.94
N VAL A 196 -36.44 -31.80 20.08
CA VAL A 196 -35.87 -31.77 18.73
C VAL A 196 -34.67 -30.84 18.73
N MET A 197 -33.53 -31.34 18.23
CA MET A 197 -32.32 -30.57 18.03
C MET A 197 -31.90 -30.61 16.55
N GLN A 198 -31.59 -29.45 15.99
CA GLN A 198 -30.93 -29.33 14.68
C GLN A 198 -29.70 -28.45 14.80
N VAL A 199 -28.58 -28.85 14.20
CA VAL A 199 -27.33 -28.06 14.19
C VAL A 199 -26.80 -27.87 12.76
N PRO A 200 -27.53 -27.14 11.88
CA PRO A 200 -27.07 -26.90 10.52
C PRO A 200 -25.84 -25.94 10.48
N PRO A 201 -24.79 -26.27 9.70
CA PRO A 201 -23.73 -25.33 9.38
C PRO A 201 -24.22 -24.36 8.28
N GLY A 202 -23.79 -23.10 8.35
CA GLY A 202 -24.08 -22.08 7.34
C GLY A 202 -22.88 -21.19 7.04
N ILE A 203 -22.82 -20.71 5.80
CA ILE A 203 -21.94 -19.60 5.41
C ILE A 203 -22.80 -18.34 5.43
N MET A 204 -22.54 -17.44 6.38
CA MET A 204 -23.40 -16.29 6.66
C MET A 204 -22.73 -15.02 6.15
N LYS A 205 -23.33 -14.39 5.13
CA LYS A 205 -22.97 -13.02 4.73
C LYS A 205 -23.90 -12.05 5.44
N LEU A 206 -23.35 -11.16 6.26
CA LEU A 206 -24.11 -10.10 6.92
C LEU A 206 -23.67 -8.72 6.41
N SER A 207 -24.62 -7.79 6.31
CA SER A 207 -24.27 -6.37 6.16
C SER A 207 -23.84 -5.82 7.51
N CYS A 208 -22.66 -5.18 7.54
CA CYS A 208 -22.11 -4.52 8.72
C CYS A 208 -21.44 -3.20 8.34
N LYS A 209 -21.82 -2.12 9.03
CA LYS A 209 -21.20 -0.80 8.86
C LYS A 209 -19.81 -0.78 9.52
N ILE A 210 -18.77 -0.65 8.69
CA ILE A 210 -17.37 -0.56 9.11
C ILE A 210 -16.98 0.92 9.31
N ASP A 211 -16.31 1.25 10.43
CA ASP A 211 -15.75 2.58 10.68
C ASP A 211 -14.25 2.60 10.32
N ILE A 212 -13.91 3.37 9.29
CA ILE A 212 -12.55 3.45 8.72
C ILE A 212 -11.73 4.64 9.26
N THR A 213 -12.25 5.40 10.23
CA THR A 213 -11.61 6.62 10.77
C THR A 213 -10.16 6.38 11.19
N TRP A 214 -9.90 5.29 11.92
CA TRP A 214 -8.61 4.97 12.53
C TRP A 214 -7.76 3.96 11.73
N PHE A 215 -8.21 3.54 10.55
CA PHE A 215 -7.55 2.50 9.74
C PHE A 215 -6.03 2.78 9.56
N PRO A 216 -5.14 1.78 9.74
CA PRO A 216 -5.40 0.35 10.00
C PRO A 216 -5.46 -0.03 11.49
N PHE A 217 -5.59 0.95 12.39
CA PHE A 217 -5.65 0.79 13.84
C PHE A 217 -7.10 0.74 14.34
N ASP A 218 -7.94 -0.01 13.63
CA ASP A 218 -9.39 -0.04 13.77
C ASP A 218 -9.92 -1.28 14.52
N ASP A 219 -10.83 -1.03 15.46
CA ASP A 219 -11.70 -2.01 16.10
C ASP A 219 -13.10 -1.90 15.45
N GLN A 220 -13.69 -3.03 15.04
CA GLN A 220 -15.01 -3.11 14.39
C GLN A 220 -15.99 -3.91 15.26
N MET A 221 -17.24 -3.44 15.33
CA MET A 221 -18.33 -4.06 16.11
C MET A 221 -19.50 -4.44 15.21
N CYS A 222 -19.53 -5.70 14.79
CA CYS A 222 -20.56 -6.24 13.90
C CYS A 222 -21.56 -7.12 14.66
N HIS A 223 -22.75 -7.33 14.08
CA HIS A 223 -23.79 -8.16 14.67
C HIS A 223 -24.59 -8.96 13.63
N LEU A 224 -25.04 -10.15 14.02
CA LEU A 224 -26.05 -10.93 13.33
C LEU A 224 -27.39 -10.73 14.05
N LYS A 225 -28.41 -10.21 13.36
CA LYS A 225 -29.78 -10.09 13.88
C LYS A 225 -30.66 -11.22 13.34
N PHE A 226 -31.03 -12.16 14.21
CA PHE A 226 -31.94 -13.26 13.89
C PHE A 226 -33.34 -13.00 14.43
N GLY A 227 -34.36 -13.53 13.76
CA GLY A 227 -35.74 -13.57 14.25
C GLY A 227 -36.61 -14.48 13.39
N SER A 228 -37.79 -14.85 13.90
CA SER A 228 -38.84 -15.47 13.06
C SER A 228 -39.28 -14.48 11.98
N TRP A 229 -39.61 -14.96 10.78
CA TRP A 229 -40.08 -14.10 9.69
C TRP A 229 -41.60 -13.89 9.71
N THR A 230 -42.36 -14.88 10.17
CA THR A 230 -43.84 -14.91 10.08
C THR A 230 -44.55 -14.95 11.42
N TYR A 231 -43.93 -15.46 12.48
CA TYR A 231 -44.55 -15.57 13.81
C TYR A 231 -44.18 -14.38 14.70
N SER A 232 -45.17 -13.83 15.41
CA SER A 232 -44.93 -12.90 16.51
C SER A 232 -44.48 -13.64 17.78
N GLY A 233 -43.95 -12.89 18.74
CA GLY A 233 -43.55 -13.33 20.09
C GLY A 233 -44.68 -13.87 20.97
N ASN A 234 -45.92 -13.91 20.45
CA ASN A 234 -47.06 -14.62 21.02
C ASN A 234 -47.14 -16.10 20.57
N PHE A 235 -46.49 -16.46 19.46
CA PHE A 235 -46.51 -17.80 18.87
C PHE A 235 -45.15 -18.52 18.94
N ILE A 236 -44.04 -17.80 18.82
CA ILE A 236 -42.68 -18.34 19.02
C ILE A 236 -41.94 -17.39 19.96
N ASP A 237 -41.43 -17.90 21.08
CA ASP A 237 -40.53 -17.14 21.95
C ASP A 237 -39.09 -17.61 21.72
N LEU A 238 -38.29 -16.74 21.10
CA LEU A 238 -36.88 -17.01 20.79
C LEU A 238 -36.01 -16.68 21.99
N GLN A 239 -35.30 -17.68 22.50
CA GLN A 239 -34.48 -17.59 23.71
C GLN A 239 -33.03 -17.96 23.41
N ILE A 240 -32.06 -17.32 24.06
CA ILE A 240 -30.65 -17.69 23.93
C ILE A 240 -30.37 -18.88 24.87
N SER A 241 -29.78 -19.95 24.33
CA SER A 241 -29.33 -21.10 25.12
C SER A 241 -28.22 -20.68 26.09
N ARG A 242 -28.46 -20.78 27.40
CA ARG A 242 -27.46 -20.47 28.44
C ARG A 242 -26.52 -21.64 28.67
N SER A 243 -25.22 -21.35 28.76
CA SER A 243 -24.17 -22.33 29.09
C SER A 243 -24.12 -22.70 30.57
N SER A 244 -24.60 -21.81 31.46
CA SER A 244 -24.69 -22.00 32.91
C SER A 244 -25.85 -21.18 33.47
N GLU A 245 -26.50 -21.68 34.54
CA GLU A 245 -27.51 -20.90 35.30
C GLU A 245 -26.89 -19.78 36.16
N THR A 246 -25.56 -19.78 36.32
CA THR A 246 -24.84 -18.81 37.17
C THR A 246 -24.13 -17.70 36.39
N ASP A 247 -24.22 -17.69 35.06
CA ASP A 247 -23.59 -16.67 34.21
C ASP A 247 -24.66 -15.75 33.63
N ASP A 248 -24.58 -14.47 33.97
CA ASP A 248 -25.55 -13.44 33.57
C ASP A 248 -25.22 -12.87 32.17
N HIS A 249 -24.08 -13.26 31.58
CA HIS A 249 -23.63 -12.82 30.27
C HIS A 249 -23.82 -13.91 29.21
N THR A 250 -24.87 -13.78 28.40
CA THR A 250 -25.03 -14.56 27.17
C THR A 250 -24.00 -14.13 26.12
N SER A 251 -23.34 -15.11 25.49
CA SER A 251 -22.37 -14.90 24.41
C SER A 251 -22.56 -15.92 23.27
N MET A 252 -22.03 -15.61 22.09
CA MET A 252 -21.81 -16.60 21.04
C MET A 252 -20.72 -17.58 21.50
N ASP A 253 -20.89 -18.87 21.19
CA ASP A 253 -19.94 -19.92 21.56
C ASP A 253 -18.73 -19.92 20.60
N ILE A 254 -17.53 -20.03 21.17
CA ILE A 254 -16.24 -19.97 20.47
C ILE A 254 -15.42 -21.27 20.62
N GLN A 255 -16.01 -22.36 21.13
CA GLN A 255 -15.34 -23.66 21.34
C GLN A 255 -14.68 -24.21 20.06
N TYR A 256 -15.25 -23.88 18.89
CA TYR A 256 -14.79 -24.34 17.57
C TYR A 256 -14.13 -23.23 16.74
N TYR A 257 -13.81 -22.07 17.35
CA TYR A 257 -13.28 -20.91 16.63
C TYR A 257 -11.83 -21.11 16.18
N VAL A 258 -11.60 -20.98 14.87
CA VAL A 258 -10.28 -20.93 14.25
C VAL A 258 -9.83 -19.46 14.18
N PRO A 259 -8.70 -19.08 14.82
CA PRO A 259 -8.25 -17.68 14.85
C PRO A 259 -7.85 -17.17 13.46
N ASN A 260 -8.32 -15.98 13.11
CA ASN A 260 -8.05 -15.35 11.82
C ASN A 260 -6.64 -14.70 11.78
N GLY A 261 -6.00 -14.76 10.60
CA GLY A 261 -4.63 -14.29 10.36
C GLY A 261 -4.49 -12.77 10.16
N GLU A 262 -5.60 -12.06 9.94
CA GLU A 262 -5.71 -10.60 9.84
C GLU A 262 -6.49 -10.00 11.01
N TRP A 263 -7.52 -10.70 11.52
CA TRP A 263 -8.42 -10.19 12.56
C TRP A 263 -8.24 -10.91 13.90
N ASN A 264 -8.09 -10.14 14.98
CA ASN A 264 -8.20 -10.59 16.36
C ASN A 264 -9.68 -10.56 16.78
N LEU A 265 -10.23 -11.65 17.31
CA LEU A 265 -11.53 -11.64 17.97
C LEU A 265 -11.38 -11.21 19.43
N LEU A 266 -12.02 -10.10 19.82
CA LEU A 266 -11.91 -9.54 21.17
C LEU A 266 -13.03 -10.02 22.10
N ALA A 267 -14.29 -9.99 21.65
CA ALA A 267 -15.46 -10.36 22.44
C ALA A 267 -16.66 -10.74 21.56
N THR A 268 -17.58 -11.54 22.11
CA THR A 268 -18.75 -12.07 21.38
C THR A 268 -20.09 -12.01 22.16
N PRO A 269 -20.48 -10.85 22.73
CA PRO A 269 -21.69 -10.76 23.54
C PRO A 269 -22.97 -11.01 22.71
N ALA A 270 -24.00 -11.57 23.34
CA ALA A 270 -25.28 -11.84 22.71
C ALA A 270 -26.43 -11.36 23.61
N PHE A 271 -27.51 -10.83 23.01
CA PHE A 271 -28.71 -10.43 23.75
C PHE A 271 -29.99 -10.61 22.93
N ALA A 272 -31.11 -10.80 23.61
CA ALA A 272 -32.43 -10.84 23.02
C ALA A 272 -33.14 -9.50 23.19
N GLU A 273 -33.73 -8.99 22.11
CA GLU A 273 -34.55 -7.78 22.07
C GLU A 273 -35.99 -8.19 21.75
N ARG A 274 -36.97 -7.67 22.51
CA ARG A 274 -38.40 -7.79 22.18
C ARG A 274 -38.90 -6.41 21.78
N THR A 275 -39.19 -6.22 20.49
CA THR A 275 -39.75 -4.98 19.94
C THR A 275 -41.26 -5.14 19.74
N GLU A 276 -42.02 -4.05 19.78
CA GLU A 276 -43.46 -4.07 19.47
C GLU A 276 -43.73 -3.46 18.09
N PHE A 277 -44.50 -4.15 17.27
CA PHE A 277 -44.92 -3.69 15.94
C PHE A 277 -46.42 -3.95 15.74
N GLY A 278 -47.22 -2.89 15.56
CA GLY A 278 -48.66 -3.03 15.37
C GLY A 278 -49.43 -3.64 16.54
N ASN A 279 -48.92 -3.47 17.78
CA ASN A 279 -49.36 -4.12 19.02
C ASN A 279 -49.05 -5.62 19.16
N GLU A 280 -48.33 -6.23 18.20
CA GLU A 280 -47.74 -7.56 18.36
C GLU A 280 -46.26 -7.47 18.77
N PRO A 281 -45.78 -8.28 19.73
CA PRO A 281 -44.36 -8.35 20.06
C PRO A 281 -43.60 -9.16 19.01
N TYR A 282 -42.34 -8.81 18.73
CA TYR A 282 -41.42 -9.59 17.91
C TYR A 282 -40.10 -9.78 18.67
N CYS A 283 -39.70 -11.03 18.86
CA CYS A 283 -38.45 -11.39 19.51
C CYS A 283 -37.34 -11.53 18.46
N ALA A 284 -36.24 -10.78 18.62
CA ALA A 284 -35.03 -10.90 17.83
C ALA A 284 -33.83 -11.19 18.74
N ILE A 285 -32.90 -12.02 18.26
CA ILE A 285 -31.64 -12.32 18.95
C ILE A 285 -30.50 -11.65 18.17
N PHE A 286 -29.66 -10.91 18.88
CA PHE A 286 -28.43 -10.34 18.36
C PHE A 286 -27.23 -11.12 18.89
N PHE A 287 -26.37 -11.58 17.98
CA PHE A 287 -25.03 -12.06 18.31
C PHE A 287 -24.01 -11.05 17.78
N PHE A 288 -23.27 -10.40 18.67
CA PHE A 288 -22.20 -9.48 18.29
C PHE A 288 -20.86 -10.21 18.20
N PHE A 289 -19.97 -9.66 17.38
CA PHE A 289 -18.56 -9.97 17.38
C PHE A 289 -17.76 -8.67 17.25
N ILE A 290 -16.84 -8.46 18.19
CA ILE A 290 -15.95 -7.31 18.23
C ILE A 290 -14.58 -7.80 17.78
N ILE A 291 -14.05 -7.20 16.71
CA ILE A 291 -12.80 -7.62 16.05
C ILE A 291 -11.84 -6.46 15.89
N GLN A 292 -10.54 -6.74 15.95
CA GLN A 292 -9.46 -5.77 15.84
C GLN A 292 -8.48 -6.16 14.74
N ARG A 293 -8.05 -5.21 13.92
CA ARG A 293 -7.13 -5.47 12.80
C ARG A 293 -5.69 -5.69 13.25
N ARG A 294 -5.00 -6.67 12.67
CA ARG A 294 -3.56 -6.89 12.83
C ARG A 294 -2.78 -5.94 11.91
N THR A 295 -2.38 -4.80 12.46
CA THR A 295 -1.74 -3.66 11.77
C THR A 295 -0.45 -3.97 10.99
N LEU A 296 0.27 -5.06 11.31
CA LEU A 296 1.63 -5.35 10.80
C LEU A 296 1.76 -5.28 9.28
N TYR A 297 0.81 -5.87 8.54
CA TYR A 297 0.84 -5.90 7.07
C TYR A 297 0.79 -4.49 6.47
N TYR A 298 -0.14 -3.66 6.96
CA TYR A 298 -0.34 -2.28 6.52
C TYR A 298 0.83 -1.38 6.96
N GLY A 299 1.40 -1.64 8.14
CA GLY A 299 2.62 -0.98 8.62
C GLY A 299 3.79 -1.16 7.66
N LEU A 300 4.08 -2.40 7.26
CA LEU A 300 5.19 -2.72 6.35
C LEU A 300 4.93 -2.29 4.89
N ASN A 301 3.69 -2.42 4.40
CA ASN A 301 3.38 -2.25 2.97
C ASN A 301 2.80 -0.87 2.59
N LEU A 302 2.24 -0.11 3.54
CA LEU A 302 1.71 1.24 3.29
C LEU A 302 2.45 2.33 4.08
N ILE A 303 2.69 2.12 5.38
CA ILE A 303 3.27 3.16 6.24
C ILE A 303 4.77 3.35 5.96
N ILE A 304 5.58 2.27 5.92
CA ILE A 304 7.02 2.40 5.64
C ILE A 304 7.29 3.01 4.24
N PRO A 305 6.68 2.55 3.13
CA PRO A 305 6.92 3.16 1.81
C PRO A 305 6.52 4.64 1.74
N SER A 306 5.39 5.02 2.36
CA SER A 306 4.93 6.42 2.33
C SER A 306 5.80 7.35 3.18
N LEU A 307 6.32 6.89 4.32
CA LEU A 307 7.35 7.61 5.08
C LEU A 307 8.62 7.80 4.26
N LEU A 308 9.10 6.76 3.56
CA LEU A 308 10.26 6.87 2.68
C LEU A 308 10.03 7.86 1.53
N ILE A 309 8.85 7.86 0.91
CA ILE A 309 8.48 8.83 -0.14
C ILE A 309 8.45 10.26 0.42
N SER A 310 7.90 10.48 1.63
CA SER A 310 7.91 11.79 2.27
C SER A 310 9.34 12.31 2.50
N LEU A 311 10.27 11.44 2.87
CA LEU A 311 11.69 11.78 3.02
C LEU A 311 12.34 12.15 1.67
N MET A 312 11.97 11.49 0.57
CA MET A 312 12.50 11.83 -0.76
C MET A 312 12.12 13.27 -1.20
N THR A 313 10.95 13.77 -0.81
CA THR A 313 10.54 15.17 -1.13
C THR A 313 11.49 16.21 -0.51
N VAL A 314 11.94 15.97 0.72
CA VAL A 314 12.90 16.85 1.41
C VAL A 314 14.27 16.77 0.73
N LEU A 315 14.66 15.58 0.24
CA LEU A 315 15.91 15.40 -0.51
C LEU A 315 15.88 16.09 -1.88
N GLY A 316 14.72 16.21 -2.54
CA GLY A 316 14.58 16.96 -3.80
C GLY A 316 15.07 18.41 -3.69
N PHE A 317 14.71 19.10 -2.60
CA PHE A 317 15.23 20.44 -2.30
C PHE A 317 16.71 20.48 -1.86
N THR A 318 17.37 19.34 -1.63
CA THR A 318 18.82 19.34 -1.36
C THR A 318 19.66 19.40 -2.64
N LEU A 319 19.14 18.88 -3.75
CA LEU A 319 19.83 18.76 -5.03
C LEU A 319 20.00 20.15 -5.71
N PRO A 320 21.19 20.52 -6.21
CA PRO A 320 21.38 21.78 -6.91
C PRO A 320 20.67 21.79 -8.28
N PRO A 321 20.14 22.95 -8.74
CA PRO A 321 19.48 23.06 -10.04
C PRO A 321 20.44 22.78 -11.22
N ASP A 322 21.74 23.02 -11.03
CA ASP A 322 22.81 22.80 -12.02
C ASP A 322 22.89 21.34 -12.49
N ALA A 323 22.35 20.38 -11.72
CA ALA A 323 22.38 18.95 -12.03
C ALA A 323 21.31 18.49 -13.03
N GLY A 324 20.33 19.34 -13.39
CA GLY A 324 19.25 19.03 -14.34
C GLY A 324 18.15 18.09 -13.83
N GLU A 325 18.51 16.97 -13.19
CA GLU A 325 17.60 15.89 -12.80
C GLU A 325 16.57 16.23 -11.69
N LYS A 326 16.62 17.45 -11.14
CA LYS A 326 15.75 17.89 -10.04
C LYS A 326 14.26 17.81 -10.37
N ILE A 327 13.88 18.15 -11.61
CA ILE A 327 12.49 18.06 -12.07
C ILE A 327 12.07 16.59 -12.27
N THR A 328 12.97 15.74 -12.80
CA THR A 328 12.73 14.30 -12.96
C THR A 328 12.41 13.62 -11.63
N LEU A 329 13.16 13.98 -10.58
CA LEU A 329 12.96 13.48 -9.22
C LEU A 329 11.58 13.91 -8.67
N GLU A 330 11.27 15.20 -8.66
CA GLU A 330 10.00 15.71 -8.12
C GLU A 330 8.76 15.13 -8.83
N ILE A 331 8.81 14.99 -10.17
CA ILE A 331 7.69 14.41 -10.95
C ILE A 331 7.52 12.92 -10.67
N THR A 332 8.60 12.16 -10.53
CA THR A 332 8.52 10.72 -10.21
C THR A 332 8.02 10.48 -8.78
N ILE A 333 8.38 11.37 -7.83
CA ILE A 333 7.82 11.37 -6.47
C ILE A 333 6.31 11.68 -6.50
N LEU A 334 5.87 12.70 -7.24
CA LEU A 334 4.44 13.03 -7.40
C LEU A 334 3.63 11.85 -7.95
N LEU A 335 4.13 11.20 -9.01
CA LEU A 335 3.48 10.03 -9.59
C LEU A 335 3.37 8.86 -8.60
N SER A 336 4.41 8.64 -7.78
CA SER A 336 4.42 7.62 -6.73
C SER A 336 3.37 7.91 -5.64
N VAL A 337 3.28 9.15 -5.15
CA VAL A 337 2.25 9.54 -4.16
C VAL A 337 0.84 9.33 -4.71
N CYS A 338 0.59 9.70 -5.97
CA CYS A 338 -0.70 9.48 -6.62
C CYS A 338 -1.05 7.98 -6.75
N PHE A 339 -0.07 7.12 -7.06
CA PHE A 339 -0.28 5.68 -7.12
C PHE A 339 -0.64 5.09 -5.74
N PHE A 340 0.10 5.44 -4.69
CA PHE A 340 -0.21 4.98 -3.33
C PHE A 340 -1.57 5.49 -2.82
N LEU A 341 -1.94 6.73 -3.13
CA LEU A 341 -3.28 7.25 -2.82
C LEU A 341 -4.39 6.49 -3.56
N SER A 342 -4.17 6.14 -4.84
CA SER A 342 -5.11 5.31 -5.61
C SER A 342 -5.28 3.92 -5.01
N MET A 343 -4.19 3.28 -4.58
CA MET A 343 -4.22 1.99 -3.90
C MET A 343 -5.03 2.06 -2.59
N VAL A 344 -4.84 3.10 -1.78
CA VAL A 344 -5.64 3.27 -0.54
C VAL A 344 -7.11 3.50 -0.86
N ALA A 345 -7.43 4.34 -1.86
CA ALA A 345 -8.81 4.61 -2.27
C ALA A 345 -9.53 3.38 -2.85
N GLU A 346 -8.81 2.42 -3.45
CA GLU A 346 -9.38 1.16 -3.93
C GLU A 346 -9.71 0.17 -2.80
N MET A 347 -9.01 0.25 -1.66
CA MET A 347 -9.18 -0.65 -0.50
C MET A 347 -10.24 -0.17 0.50
N THR A 348 -10.55 1.14 0.52
CA THR A 348 -11.54 1.71 1.46
C THR A 348 -12.94 1.84 0.83
N PRO A 349 -14.03 1.67 1.61
CA PRO A 349 -15.39 1.88 1.09
C PRO A 349 -15.64 3.32 0.65
N PRO A 350 -16.43 3.54 -0.41
CA PRO A 350 -16.76 4.86 -0.96
C PRO A 350 -17.81 5.59 -0.09
N THR A 351 -17.46 5.85 1.16
CA THR A 351 -18.30 6.54 2.16
C THR A 351 -17.80 7.96 2.42
N SER A 352 -18.71 8.84 2.84
CA SER A 352 -18.41 10.27 3.10
C SER A 352 -18.67 10.71 4.54
N GLU A 353 -18.97 9.78 5.44
CA GLU A 353 -19.21 10.08 6.86
C GLU A 353 -17.91 10.38 7.62
N ALA A 354 -16.84 9.63 7.31
CA ALA A 354 -15.51 9.82 7.86
C ALA A 354 -14.45 9.59 6.78
N VAL A 355 -13.36 10.35 6.83
CA VAL A 355 -12.18 10.15 5.98
C VAL A 355 -11.11 9.44 6.82
N PRO A 356 -10.53 8.32 6.35
CA PRO A 356 -9.46 7.63 7.08
C PRO A 356 -8.29 8.56 7.42
N LEU A 357 -7.75 8.42 8.62
CA LEU A 357 -6.57 9.17 9.06
C LEU A 357 -5.38 9.02 8.06
N ILE A 358 -5.19 7.82 7.51
CA ILE A 358 -4.17 7.56 6.48
C ILE A 358 -4.52 8.22 5.13
N GLY A 359 -5.80 8.31 4.77
CA GLY A 359 -6.27 9.02 3.57
C GLY A 359 -6.04 10.53 3.70
N ALA A 360 -6.29 11.10 4.89
CA ALA A 360 -5.96 12.48 5.21
C ALA A 360 -4.43 12.74 5.15
N PHE A 361 -3.61 11.81 5.64
CA PHE A 361 -2.15 11.86 5.50
C PHE A 361 -1.72 11.90 4.03
N PHE A 362 -2.13 10.93 3.21
CA PHE A 362 -1.78 10.91 1.78
C PHE A 362 -2.30 12.13 1.01
N SER A 363 -3.51 12.63 1.34
CA SER A 363 -4.05 13.86 0.74
C SER A 363 -3.23 15.10 1.10
N CYS A 364 -2.77 15.19 2.36
CA CYS A 364 -1.89 16.25 2.83
C CYS A 364 -0.52 16.20 2.12
N CYS A 365 0.07 15.01 2.02
CA CYS A 365 1.29 14.77 1.27
C CYS A 365 1.14 15.09 -0.23
N MET A 366 0.02 14.74 -0.87
CA MET A 366 -0.26 15.06 -2.27
C MET A 366 -0.29 16.57 -2.51
N LEU A 367 -0.91 17.35 -1.61
CA LEU A 367 -0.90 18.81 -1.67
C LEU A 367 0.51 19.40 -1.50
N VAL A 368 1.30 18.85 -0.56
CA VAL A 368 2.70 19.23 -0.35
C VAL A 368 3.55 18.98 -1.60
N VAL A 369 3.45 17.79 -2.21
CA VAL A 369 4.26 17.43 -3.39
C VAL A 369 3.79 18.16 -4.65
N SER A 370 2.48 18.43 -4.77
CA SER A 370 1.97 19.30 -5.84
C SER A 370 2.53 20.71 -5.72
N ALA A 371 2.69 21.22 -4.50
CA ALA A 371 3.34 22.51 -4.25
C ALA A 371 4.87 22.44 -4.48
N SER A 372 5.56 21.37 -4.07
CA SER A 372 7.02 21.26 -4.20
C SER A 372 7.47 21.25 -5.66
N VAL A 373 6.73 20.58 -6.54
CA VAL A 373 6.94 20.60 -7.99
C VAL A 373 6.81 22.04 -8.54
N VAL A 374 5.77 22.77 -8.14
CA VAL A 374 5.55 24.18 -8.58
C VAL A 374 6.67 25.10 -8.08
N PHE A 375 7.08 25.00 -6.81
CA PHE A 375 8.20 25.78 -6.28
C PHE A 375 9.53 25.40 -6.93
N THR A 376 9.76 24.13 -7.28
CA THR A 376 10.95 23.68 -8.00
C THR A 376 11.02 24.28 -9.41
N VAL A 377 9.90 24.34 -10.13
CA VAL A 377 9.82 25.03 -11.44
C VAL A 377 10.08 26.54 -11.29
N LEU A 378 9.61 27.19 -10.22
CA LEU A 378 9.91 28.59 -9.93
C LEU A 378 11.40 28.80 -9.58
N VAL A 379 12.02 27.91 -8.80
CA VAL A 379 13.46 27.95 -8.48
C VAL A 379 14.30 27.80 -9.75
N LEU A 380 13.96 26.87 -10.66
CA LEU A 380 14.68 26.71 -11.92
C LEU A 380 14.46 27.92 -12.86
N ASN A 381 13.26 28.51 -12.88
CA ASN A 381 12.99 29.75 -13.62
C ASN A 381 13.77 30.95 -13.05
N LEU A 382 14.07 30.98 -11.75
CA LEU A 382 14.91 32.00 -11.14
C LEU A 382 16.41 31.76 -11.42
N HIS A 383 16.86 30.50 -11.39
CA HIS A 383 18.25 30.13 -11.65
C HIS A 383 18.66 30.40 -13.11
N ASN A 384 17.78 30.13 -14.08
CA ASN A 384 18.05 30.30 -15.51
C ASN A 384 17.86 31.74 -16.03
N ARG A 385 17.80 32.75 -15.15
CA ARG A 385 17.66 34.17 -15.57
C ARG A 385 19.00 34.81 -15.90
N LYS A 386 19.12 35.29 -17.14
CA LYS A 386 20.26 36.09 -17.61
C LYS A 386 19.99 37.59 -17.45
N PRO A 387 21.01 38.41 -17.11
CA PRO A 387 20.87 39.87 -16.98
C PRO A 387 20.32 40.52 -18.26
N GLU A 388 20.75 40.06 -19.43
CA GLU A 388 20.26 40.48 -20.76
C GLU A 388 18.72 40.45 -20.91
N THR A 389 18.04 39.62 -20.12
CA THR A 389 16.60 39.33 -20.25
C THR A 389 15.76 39.84 -19.08
N HIS A 390 16.34 39.96 -17.88
CA HIS A 390 15.62 40.20 -16.63
C HIS A 390 16.47 41.00 -15.63
N GLU A 391 16.15 42.28 -15.47
CA GLU A 391 16.68 43.09 -14.36
C GLU A 391 16.04 42.70 -13.02
N MET A 392 16.85 42.67 -11.94
CA MET A 392 16.38 42.34 -10.60
C MET A 392 15.84 43.59 -9.89
N SER A 393 14.51 43.69 -9.75
CA SER A 393 13.84 44.78 -9.02
C SER A 393 14.49 45.06 -7.65
N PRO A 394 14.70 46.33 -7.24
CA PRO A 394 15.40 46.66 -6.01
C PRO A 394 14.71 46.12 -4.74
N PHE A 395 13.38 45.94 -4.77
CA PHE A 395 12.65 45.26 -3.69
C PHE A 395 13.00 43.76 -3.63
N LEU A 396 12.95 43.08 -4.78
CA LEU A 396 13.29 41.65 -4.91
C LEU A 396 14.74 41.40 -4.48
N ARG A 397 15.66 42.28 -4.89
CA ARG A 397 17.08 42.24 -4.52
C ARG A 397 17.27 42.36 -3.00
N LYS A 398 16.57 43.31 -2.34
CA LYS A 398 16.64 43.48 -0.89
C LYS A 398 16.03 42.28 -0.13
N CYS A 399 14.97 41.68 -0.66
CA CYS A 399 14.36 40.48 -0.09
C CYS A 399 15.29 39.26 -0.21
N LEU A 400 15.67 38.87 -1.43
CA LEU A 400 16.36 37.62 -1.70
C LEU A 400 17.87 37.63 -1.42
N LEU A 401 18.55 38.78 -1.47
CA LEU A 401 20.00 38.85 -1.21
C LEU A 401 20.36 39.26 0.23
N ASN A 402 19.44 39.89 0.98
CA ASN A 402 19.73 40.37 2.34
C ASN A 402 18.79 39.78 3.41
N TRP A 403 17.46 39.84 3.23
CA TRP A 403 16.52 39.46 4.28
C TRP A 403 16.34 37.93 4.40
N LEU A 404 16.05 37.23 3.29
CA LEU A 404 15.95 35.76 3.28
C LEU A 404 17.26 35.07 3.73
N PRO A 405 18.46 35.45 3.23
CA PRO A 405 19.72 34.81 3.64
C PRO A 405 20.05 35.03 5.12
N TRP A 406 19.71 36.20 5.67
CA TRP A 406 19.87 36.48 7.10
C TRP A 406 18.96 35.57 7.95
N LEU A 407 17.69 35.43 7.56
CA LEU A 407 16.74 34.53 8.23
C LEU A 407 17.17 33.06 8.17
N LEU A 408 17.75 32.63 7.05
CA LEU A 408 18.16 31.25 6.78
C LEU A 408 19.65 30.97 7.13
N MET A 409 20.32 31.91 7.80
CA MET A 409 21.75 31.86 8.17
C MET A 409 22.73 31.55 7.00
N MET A 410 22.36 31.85 5.76
CA MET A 410 23.20 31.62 4.58
C MET A 410 24.21 32.74 4.37
N ARG A 411 25.49 32.36 4.29
CA ARG A 411 26.59 33.25 3.90
C ARG A 411 26.80 33.22 2.38
N ARG A 412 26.77 34.38 1.74
CA ARG A 412 26.97 34.52 0.28
C ARG A 412 28.38 34.03 -0.13
N PRO A 413 28.51 33.08 -1.08
CA PRO A 413 29.81 32.66 -1.59
C PRO A 413 30.47 33.78 -2.40
N GLY A 414 31.76 33.63 -2.71
CA GLY A 414 32.55 34.61 -3.48
C GLY A 414 32.97 35.87 -2.70
N VAL A 415 32.19 36.33 -1.72
CA VAL A 415 32.52 37.51 -0.89
C VAL A 415 33.58 37.15 0.16
N THR A 416 34.84 37.05 -0.28
CA THR A 416 35.98 37.17 0.62
C THR A 416 35.97 38.55 1.28
N ALA A 417 36.40 38.63 2.55
CA ALA A 417 36.42 39.91 3.27
C ALA A 417 37.48 40.90 2.75
N PHE A 418 38.27 40.52 1.74
CA PHE A 418 39.25 41.35 1.06
C PHE A 418 38.61 42.28 0.01
N SER A 419 37.71 43.13 0.53
CA SER A 419 37.55 44.52 0.11
C SER A 419 37.87 44.84 -1.36
N CYS A 420 36.88 44.63 -2.22
CA CYS A 420 36.83 45.31 -3.53
C CYS A 420 37.00 46.84 -3.37
N GLY A 421 36.59 47.43 -2.23
CA GLY A 421 36.88 48.82 -1.89
C GLY A 421 38.36 49.16 -1.69
N THR A 422 39.21 48.20 -1.32
CA THR A 422 40.67 48.40 -1.19
C THR A 422 41.34 48.25 -2.55
N LEU A 423 40.95 47.25 -3.35
CA LEU A 423 41.43 47.11 -4.73
C LEU A 423 40.96 48.28 -5.61
N LYS A 424 39.73 48.77 -5.41
CA LYS A 424 39.22 49.98 -6.06
C LYS A 424 39.94 51.23 -5.58
N ARG A 425 40.20 51.41 -4.28
CA ARG A 425 41.07 52.52 -3.81
C ARG A 425 42.47 52.48 -4.42
N LEU A 426 43.09 51.29 -4.52
CA LEU A 426 44.39 51.12 -5.19
C LEU A 426 44.30 51.49 -6.67
N SER A 427 43.26 51.03 -7.36
CA SER A 427 43.00 51.38 -8.77
C SER A 427 42.74 52.88 -8.96
N ASP A 428 41.94 53.50 -8.08
CA ASP A 428 41.65 54.93 -8.11
C ASP A 428 42.92 55.77 -7.83
N THR A 429 43.82 55.32 -6.94
CA THR A 429 45.14 55.96 -6.77
C THR A 429 46.08 55.76 -7.96
N LEU A 430 46.03 54.60 -8.64
CA LEU A 430 46.87 54.32 -9.82
C LEU A 430 46.36 55.04 -11.08
N ASN A 431 45.04 55.14 -11.26
CA ASN A 431 44.43 55.89 -12.34
C ASN A 431 44.59 57.41 -12.11
N GLY A 432 44.48 57.89 -10.87
CA GLY A 432 44.71 59.31 -10.54
C GLY A 432 46.13 59.80 -10.87
N ASP A 433 47.13 58.93 -10.72
CA ASP A 433 48.52 59.23 -11.10
C ASP A 433 48.72 59.18 -12.63
N MET A 434 48.02 58.27 -13.31
CA MET A 434 48.09 58.09 -14.77
C MET A 434 47.33 59.18 -15.56
N ASP A 435 46.13 59.58 -15.13
CA ASP A 435 45.37 60.65 -15.78
C ASP A 435 46.04 62.02 -15.59
N LEU A 436 46.74 62.25 -14.47
CA LEU A 436 47.54 63.47 -14.26
C LEU A 436 48.68 63.58 -15.27
N HIS A 437 49.33 62.46 -15.61
CA HIS A 437 50.41 62.42 -16.60
C HIS A 437 49.91 62.44 -18.06
N VAL A 438 48.72 61.91 -18.35
CA VAL A 438 48.09 62.03 -19.67
C VAL A 438 47.59 63.46 -19.92
N ALA A 439 46.97 64.10 -18.91
CA ALA A 439 46.53 65.49 -19.00
C ALA A 439 47.69 66.48 -19.23
N SER A 440 48.90 66.19 -18.74
CA SER A 440 50.08 67.02 -18.99
C SER A 440 50.65 66.92 -20.43
N MET A 441 50.10 66.05 -21.29
CA MET A 441 50.56 65.88 -22.68
C MET A 441 49.67 66.55 -23.75
N GLU A 442 48.52 67.13 -23.39
CA GLU A 442 47.62 67.82 -24.35
C GLU A 442 47.53 69.35 -24.15
N ALA A 443 48.58 69.99 -23.60
CA ALA A 443 48.61 71.46 -23.44
C ALA A 443 50.02 72.11 -23.41
N SER A 444 50.84 71.97 -24.48
CA SER A 444 52.03 72.83 -24.65
C SER A 444 52.29 73.22 -26.11
N ASP A 445 51.80 74.38 -26.49
CA ASP A 445 51.89 74.95 -27.84
C ASP A 445 53.34 75.30 -28.22
N SER A 446 53.82 74.82 -29.38
CA SER A 446 55.21 75.02 -29.87
C SER A 446 55.50 76.48 -30.30
N LEU A 447 54.49 77.34 -30.26
CA LEU A 447 54.57 78.79 -30.51
C LEU A 447 54.88 79.64 -29.26
N SER A 448 54.97 79.03 -28.07
CA SER A 448 55.26 79.72 -26.81
C SER A 448 56.74 80.10 -26.67
N LEU A 449 57.66 79.14 -26.82
CA LEU A 449 59.10 79.32 -26.59
C LEU A 449 59.75 80.38 -27.51
N ILE A 450 59.28 80.51 -28.75
CA ILE A 450 59.82 81.46 -29.73
C ILE A 450 59.53 82.92 -29.33
N ARG A 451 58.43 83.18 -28.61
CA ARG A 451 57.99 84.54 -28.25
C ARG A 451 58.80 85.14 -27.08
N SER A 452 59.35 84.29 -26.21
CA SER A 452 60.03 84.70 -24.96
C SER A 452 61.45 85.24 -25.17
N LEU A 453 62.05 85.07 -26.35
CA LEU A 453 63.43 85.47 -26.64
C LEU A 453 63.59 86.89 -27.23
N LYS A 454 62.51 87.67 -27.38
CA LYS A 454 62.52 88.92 -28.17
C LYS A 454 61.99 90.19 -27.47
N ALA A 455 61.86 90.18 -26.15
CA ALA A 455 61.52 91.37 -25.35
C ALA A 455 62.51 91.49 -24.17
N GLY A 456 62.98 92.70 -23.86
CA GLY A 456 64.01 92.89 -22.84
C GLY A 456 63.89 94.18 -22.04
N LYS A 457 64.53 94.14 -20.86
CA LYS A 457 64.72 95.20 -19.85
C LYS A 457 63.55 95.49 -18.89
N PRO A 458 63.83 96.01 -17.67
CA PRO A 458 63.07 95.62 -16.46
C PRO A 458 62.46 96.78 -15.64
N VAL A 459 61.68 96.41 -14.62
CA VAL A 459 61.21 97.24 -13.47
C VAL A 459 61.43 96.44 -12.17
N GLN A 460 61.34 97.05 -10.97
CA GLN A 460 61.93 96.55 -9.71
C GLN A 460 61.08 96.84 -8.45
N HIS A 461 61.32 96.10 -7.36
CA HIS A 461 60.76 96.24 -5.99
C HIS A 461 59.28 95.79 -5.78
N LEU A 462 58.76 95.53 -4.56
CA LEU A 462 59.24 95.80 -3.18
C LEU A 462 58.70 94.79 -2.10
N ILE A 463 59.60 94.22 -1.27
CA ILE A 463 59.46 93.73 0.15
C ILE A 463 58.57 92.50 0.56
N GLU A 464 59.15 91.75 1.52
CA GLU A 464 58.78 90.52 2.30
C GLU A 464 57.83 90.79 3.50
N PRO A 465 57.62 89.90 4.53
CA PRO A 465 57.94 88.46 4.75
C PRO A 465 56.65 87.63 5.06
N ASP A 466 56.58 86.44 5.70
CA ASP A 466 57.46 85.45 6.38
C ASP A 466 56.76 84.06 6.27
N GLY A 467 57.32 82.86 6.44
CA GLY A 467 58.69 82.38 6.70
C GLY A 467 58.66 80.91 7.19
N ARG A 468 59.85 80.29 7.37
CA ARG A 468 60.10 78.84 7.70
C ARG A 468 59.46 77.82 6.71
N GLY A 469 60.19 76.98 5.96
CA GLY A 469 61.63 76.74 5.86
C GLY A 469 62.08 75.45 6.57
N VAL A 470 62.44 74.42 5.79
CA VAL A 470 63.42 73.36 6.13
C VAL A 470 63.97 72.74 4.83
N THR A 471 65.29 72.79 4.68
CA THR A 471 66.21 72.09 3.75
C THR A 471 65.66 71.40 2.48
N ALA A 472 66.07 71.94 1.32
CA ALA A 472 66.36 71.14 0.11
C ALA A 472 67.89 71.03 -0.08
N THR A 473 68.37 69.95 -0.71
CA THR A 473 69.79 69.76 -1.06
C THR A 473 69.96 69.40 -2.53
N PRO A 474 70.08 70.38 -3.46
CA PRO A 474 70.56 70.13 -4.81
C PRO A 474 72.10 70.09 -4.82
N ILE A 475 72.68 69.09 -5.48
CA ILE A 475 74.14 68.99 -5.67
C ILE A 475 74.57 69.94 -6.79
N SER A 476 75.57 70.79 -6.52
CA SER A 476 76.13 71.73 -7.48
C SER A 476 77.36 71.15 -8.20
N LEU A 477 77.36 71.21 -9.54
CA LEU A 477 78.56 71.13 -10.39
C LEU A 477 78.18 71.66 -11.79
N SER A 478 78.94 72.49 -12.50
CA SER A 478 79.94 73.52 -12.14
C SER A 478 80.24 74.30 -13.42
N SER A 479 80.05 75.62 -13.44
CA SER A 479 80.34 76.44 -14.64
C SER A 479 81.59 77.30 -14.46
N THR A 480 82.58 77.06 -15.30
CA THR A 480 83.68 77.98 -15.64
C THR A 480 83.92 77.80 -17.14
N GLU A 481 83.45 78.68 -18.02
CA GLU A 481 83.86 80.09 -18.23
C GLU A 481 85.27 80.25 -18.86
N GLN A 482 85.44 81.40 -19.54
CA GLN A 482 86.66 81.89 -20.20
C GLN A 482 86.92 81.28 -21.61
N LEU A 483 87.28 82.05 -22.65
CA LEU A 483 87.52 83.51 -22.71
C LEU A 483 87.31 84.12 -24.12
N LEU A 484 86.87 85.39 -24.12
CA LEU A 484 87.10 86.45 -25.13
C LEU A 484 86.50 86.39 -26.56
N MET A 485 86.23 87.61 -27.05
CA MET A 485 85.91 87.98 -28.43
C MET A 485 87.15 88.53 -29.15
N GLY A 486 87.19 88.38 -30.49
CA GLY A 486 87.87 89.33 -31.39
C GLY A 486 89.10 88.82 -32.14
N GLY A 487 88.95 88.56 -33.44
CA GLY A 487 90.07 88.22 -34.36
C GLY A 487 89.57 88.01 -35.79
N SER A 488 89.99 88.88 -36.71
CA SER A 488 89.50 88.98 -38.10
C SER A 488 89.92 87.84 -39.05
N LEU A 489 88.96 87.34 -39.86
CA LEU A 489 89.06 86.94 -41.30
C LEU A 489 90.08 85.84 -41.73
N PRO A 490 89.91 85.13 -42.88
CA PRO A 490 88.77 85.03 -43.82
C PRO A 490 88.41 83.59 -44.33
N VAL A 491 87.41 83.52 -45.24
CA VAL A 491 87.31 82.57 -46.40
C VAL A 491 86.93 81.06 -46.18
N ASN A 492 85.65 80.79 -46.52
CA ASN A 492 85.15 79.70 -47.40
C ASN A 492 84.81 78.27 -46.89
N GLN A 493 83.95 77.61 -47.67
CA GLN A 493 83.53 76.19 -47.71
C GLN A 493 82.80 75.55 -46.51
N SER A 494 81.48 75.31 -46.67
CA SER A 494 80.88 73.94 -46.63
C SER A 494 79.35 73.94 -46.79
N SER A 495 78.83 74.48 -47.90
CA SER A 495 77.44 74.29 -48.29
C SER A 495 77.19 72.84 -48.73
N ASN A 496 76.77 71.96 -47.81
CA ASN A 496 76.04 70.70 -48.09
C ASN A 496 75.47 70.02 -46.82
N HIS A 497 76.13 70.12 -45.66
CA HIS A 497 75.79 69.32 -44.46
C HIS A 497 74.43 69.64 -43.81
N VAL A 498 73.77 70.75 -44.19
CA VAL A 498 72.48 71.17 -43.59
C VAL A 498 71.28 70.37 -44.12
N ASN A 499 71.32 69.98 -45.40
CA ASN A 499 70.15 69.37 -46.07
C ASN A 499 69.93 67.91 -45.64
N GLU A 500 71.02 67.16 -45.45
CA GLU A 500 70.99 65.74 -45.08
C GLU A 500 70.44 65.53 -43.65
N VAL A 501 70.89 66.36 -42.71
CA VAL A 501 70.38 66.38 -41.32
C VAL A 501 68.90 66.77 -41.28
N SER A 502 68.47 67.75 -42.10
CA SER A 502 67.06 68.15 -42.17
C SER A 502 66.16 67.05 -42.77
N GLY A 503 66.67 66.22 -43.68
CA GLY A 503 65.97 65.03 -44.19
C GLY A 503 65.78 63.97 -43.10
N LEU A 504 66.87 63.64 -42.38
CA LEU A 504 66.82 62.67 -41.28
C LEU A 504 65.82 63.08 -40.19
N ILE A 505 65.77 64.37 -39.84
CA ILE A 505 64.82 64.91 -38.86
C ILE A 505 63.38 64.84 -39.38
N SER A 506 63.13 65.12 -40.67
CA SER A 506 61.80 64.96 -41.30
C SER A 506 61.29 63.52 -41.16
N ASP A 507 62.11 62.53 -41.50
CA ASP A 507 61.64 61.15 -41.56
C ASP A 507 61.62 60.49 -40.19
N LEU A 508 62.48 60.90 -39.26
CA LEU A 508 62.33 60.60 -37.83
C LEU A 508 61.02 61.19 -37.27
N HIS A 509 60.67 62.44 -37.62
CA HIS A 509 59.43 63.06 -37.20
C HIS A 509 58.19 62.36 -37.77
N LYS A 510 58.21 61.93 -39.04
CA LYS A 510 57.15 61.07 -39.63
C LYS A 510 57.07 59.71 -38.93
N GLY A 511 58.21 59.10 -38.60
CA GLY A 511 58.27 57.83 -37.86
C GLY A 511 57.64 57.94 -36.48
N VAL A 512 57.99 58.97 -35.73
CA VAL A 512 57.38 59.29 -34.42
C VAL A 512 55.88 59.60 -34.57
N GLN A 513 55.49 60.40 -35.55
CA GLN A 513 54.07 60.73 -35.79
C GLN A 513 53.24 59.47 -36.11
N LYS A 514 53.78 58.54 -36.91
CA LYS A 514 53.12 57.25 -37.21
C LYS A 514 53.05 56.35 -35.97
N ALA A 515 54.14 56.26 -35.21
CA ALA A 515 54.16 55.50 -33.95
C ALA A 515 53.16 56.05 -32.92
N CYS A 516 53.03 57.38 -32.79
CA CYS A 516 52.04 58.02 -31.92
C CYS A 516 50.58 57.74 -32.36
N VAL A 517 50.32 57.58 -33.66
CA VAL A 517 48.99 57.19 -34.17
C VAL A 517 48.71 55.71 -33.86
N GLU A 518 49.67 54.81 -34.10
CA GLU A 518 49.51 53.37 -33.80
C GLU A 518 49.38 53.12 -32.27
N LEU A 519 50.16 53.82 -31.45
CA LEU A 519 50.01 53.78 -29.99
C LEU A 519 48.65 54.32 -29.51
N ARG A 520 48.11 55.35 -30.16
CA ARG A 520 46.77 55.89 -29.86
C ARG A 520 45.67 54.90 -30.22
N ASP A 521 45.81 54.17 -31.33
CA ASP A 521 44.88 53.11 -31.75
C ASP A 521 44.93 51.90 -30.79
N ILE A 522 46.12 51.45 -30.41
CA ILE A 522 46.32 50.41 -29.38
C ILE A 522 45.73 50.85 -28.03
N ALA A 523 45.93 52.09 -27.59
CA ALA A 523 45.32 52.62 -26.38
C ALA A 523 43.78 52.69 -26.46
N GLY A 524 43.23 52.98 -27.65
CA GLY A 524 41.80 52.88 -27.95
C GLY A 524 41.27 51.45 -27.79
N HIS A 525 41.96 50.47 -28.40
CA HIS A 525 41.63 49.05 -28.26
C HIS A 525 41.74 48.56 -26.81
N MET A 526 42.75 48.98 -26.04
CA MET A 526 42.86 48.65 -24.61
C MET A 526 41.73 49.26 -23.77
N LYS A 527 41.30 50.50 -24.06
CA LYS A 527 40.13 51.11 -23.39
C LYS A 527 38.83 50.38 -23.77
N ALA A 528 38.66 49.97 -25.03
CA ALA A 528 37.51 49.20 -25.47
C ALA A 528 37.47 47.78 -24.86
N MET A 529 38.62 47.10 -24.78
CA MET A 529 38.74 45.77 -24.16
C MET A 529 38.47 45.84 -22.66
N ARG A 530 39.05 46.82 -21.95
CA ARG A 530 38.73 47.09 -20.54
C ARG A 530 37.23 47.31 -20.34
N LYS A 531 36.61 48.18 -21.15
CA LYS A 531 35.17 48.45 -21.02
C LYS A 531 34.32 47.18 -21.20
N ARG A 532 34.66 46.32 -22.18
CA ARG A 532 33.97 45.02 -22.37
C ARG A 532 34.15 44.11 -21.16
N MET A 533 35.37 43.99 -20.63
CA MET A 533 35.65 43.20 -19.42
C MET A 533 34.88 43.75 -18.20
N GLU A 534 34.82 45.07 -18.03
CA GLU A 534 34.02 45.73 -16.99
C GLU A 534 32.50 45.58 -17.20
N GLU A 535 32.02 45.24 -18.39
CA GLU A 535 30.61 44.91 -18.71
C GLU A 535 30.36 43.42 -18.44
N GLU A 536 31.23 42.54 -18.91
CA GLU A 536 31.24 41.09 -18.69
C GLU A 536 31.30 40.71 -17.20
N GLU A 537 32.20 41.33 -16.41
CA GLU A 537 32.25 41.16 -14.94
C GLU A 537 30.94 41.59 -14.24
N ARG A 538 30.24 42.60 -14.77
CA ARG A 538 28.96 43.06 -14.22
C ARG A 538 27.83 42.09 -14.51
N ASP A 539 27.79 41.55 -15.72
CA ASP A 539 26.79 40.56 -16.12
C ASP A 539 27.04 39.20 -15.44
N GLU A 540 28.29 38.76 -15.29
CA GLU A 540 28.63 37.59 -14.48
C GLU A 540 28.21 37.78 -13.00
N GLN A 541 28.45 38.96 -12.42
CA GLN A 541 28.00 39.26 -11.06
C GLN A 541 26.46 39.31 -10.94
N ALA A 542 25.75 39.73 -12.00
CA ALA A 542 24.28 39.72 -12.02
C ALA A 542 23.70 38.31 -12.19
N GLU A 543 24.31 37.45 -13.01
CA GLU A 543 23.95 36.04 -13.12
C GLU A 543 24.21 35.30 -11.79
N ASN A 544 25.35 35.57 -11.13
CA ASN A 544 25.64 35.04 -9.80
C ASN A 544 24.65 35.53 -8.72
N ASP A 545 24.12 36.76 -8.83
CA ASP A 545 23.04 37.25 -7.95
C ASP A 545 21.73 36.49 -8.18
N TRP A 546 21.35 36.18 -9.44
CA TRP A 546 20.18 35.35 -9.74
C TRP A 546 20.36 33.90 -9.27
N LYS A 547 21.52 33.27 -9.50
CA LYS A 547 21.82 31.90 -9.04
C LYS A 547 21.79 31.79 -7.51
N PHE A 548 22.38 32.76 -6.80
CA PHE A 548 22.30 32.81 -5.34
C PHE A 548 20.87 33.04 -4.86
N ALA A 549 20.11 33.95 -5.48
CA ALA A 549 18.70 34.18 -5.15
C ALA A 549 17.84 32.91 -5.33
N ALA A 550 18.07 32.13 -6.40
CA ALA A 550 17.40 30.86 -6.62
C ALA A 550 17.74 29.81 -5.55
N MET A 551 19.04 29.64 -5.24
CA MET A 551 19.52 28.77 -4.16
C MET A 551 18.93 29.17 -2.79
N VAL A 552 18.73 30.47 -2.56
CA VAL A 552 18.17 31.00 -1.32
C VAL A 552 16.67 30.69 -1.21
N VAL A 553 15.90 30.80 -2.30
CA VAL A 553 14.48 30.38 -2.35
C VAL A 553 14.36 28.86 -2.17
N ASP A 554 15.26 28.08 -2.79
CA ASP A 554 15.31 26.62 -2.68
C ASP A 554 15.46 26.14 -1.23
N ARG A 555 16.37 26.76 -0.46
CA ARG A 555 16.56 26.47 0.98
C ARG A 555 15.43 27.00 1.86
N MET A 556 14.73 28.08 1.46
CA MET A 556 13.49 28.49 2.12
C MET A 556 12.40 27.42 1.95
N CYS A 557 12.23 26.92 0.73
CA CYS A 557 11.25 25.86 0.43
C CYS A 557 11.58 24.59 1.20
N LEU A 558 12.85 24.17 1.22
CA LEU A 558 13.34 23.04 2.05
C LEU A 558 12.90 23.19 3.51
N LEU A 559 13.18 24.33 4.14
CA LEU A 559 12.86 24.56 5.55
C LEU A 559 11.34 24.52 5.79
N MET A 560 10.57 25.23 4.96
CA MET A 560 9.11 25.29 5.07
C MET A 560 8.45 23.91 4.91
N PHE A 561 8.83 23.16 3.87
CA PHE A 561 8.29 21.82 3.62
C PHE A 561 8.76 20.81 4.66
N THR A 562 10.01 20.87 5.13
CA THR A 562 10.49 19.98 6.20
C THR A 562 9.71 20.21 7.51
N ILE A 563 9.52 21.48 7.91
CA ILE A 563 8.71 21.80 9.09
C ILE A 563 7.27 21.32 8.92
N PHE A 564 6.67 21.53 7.75
CA PHE A 564 5.29 21.11 7.48
C PHE A 564 5.14 19.58 7.50
N ILE A 565 6.03 18.83 6.84
CA ILE A 565 6.01 17.36 6.80
C ILE A 565 6.23 16.76 8.19
N VAL A 566 7.17 17.31 8.98
CA VAL A 566 7.38 16.85 10.36
C VAL A 566 6.16 17.17 11.22
N ALA A 567 5.58 18.36 11.11
CA ALA A 567 4.40 18.74 11.89
C ALA A 567 3.16 17.91 11.53
N SER A 568 2.90 17.66 10.24
CA SER A 568 1.76 16.83 9.81
C SER A 568 1.96 15.37 10.21
N THR A 569 3.15 14.80 9.99
CA THR A 569 3.48 13.42 10.37
C THR A 569 3.36 13.22 11.87
N CYS A 570 3.93 14.12 12.69
CA CYS A 570 3.79 14.04 14.14
C CYS A 570 2.33 14.20 14.59
N GLY A 571 1.59 15.19 14.09
CA GLY A 571 0.19 15.41 14.46
C GLY A 571 -0.70 14.20 14.15
N ILE A 572 -0.45 13.54 13.01
CA ILE A 572 -1.17 12.35 12.58
C ILE A 572 -0.76 11.11 13.40
N MET A 573 0.54 10.90 13.64
CA MET A 573 1.01 9.80 14.50
C MET A 573 0.47 9.89 15.93
N PHE A 574 0.42 11.11 16.51
CA PHE A 574 -0.14 11.34 17.84
C PHE A 574 -1.68 11.36 17.89
N SER A 575 -2.37 11.33 16.74
CA SER A 575 -3.83 11.21 16.70
C SER A 575 -4.30 9.77 16.88
N SER A 576 -3.52 8.77 16.44
CA SER A 576 -3.94 7.36 16.47
C SER A 576 -3.90 6.76 17.88
N PRO A 577 -5.01 6.19 18.41
CA PRO A 577 -5.09 5.70 19.79
C PRO A 577 -4.25 4.45 20.07
N HIS A 578 -3.91 3.64 19.05
CA HIS A 578 -3.22 2.35 19.22
C HIS A 578 -1.82 2.31 18.58
N LEU A 579 -1.19 3.47 18.33
CA LEU A 579 0.15 3.54 17.71
C LEU A 579 1.30 3.38 18.72
N ILE A 580 1.02 3.42 20.03
CA ILE A 580 2.00 3.39 21.14
C ILE A 580 1.54 2.45 22.28
N ALA A 581 0.65 1.50 21.97
CA ALA A 581 0.09 0.52 22.92
C ALA A 581 0.85 -0.82 22.86
#